data_AF-A0A6V8H760-F1
#
_entry.id   AF-A0A6V8H760-F1
#
_cell.length_a   1.000
_cell.length_b   1.000
_cell.length_c   1.000
_cell.angle_alpha   90.00
_cell.angle_beta   90.00
_cell.angle_gamma   90.00
#
_symmetry.space_group_name_H-M   'P 1'
#
loop_
_entity.id
_entity.type
_entity.pdbx_description
1 polymer ?
#
loop_
_entity_poly.entity_id
_entity_poly.type
_entity_poly.pdbx_seq_one_letter_code
_entity_poly.pdbx_strand_id
1 'polypeptide(L)'
;MKNGSLAVEGGRAIAPIINNLLNLPSFAIRIGTQDWHPSDHISFAANHPSPNNKPFESFIQMNNPAPGKEHETKPQRLWPVHCVASTKGAEIIPEIASTNKLDILAKKGMDTRVEMYSVFSDAFQNMDPSLHHKSVDADITATLRGKNVTDVFIVGLAGDYCVKYTAIDAAKAGFRSYVVEDAVRSVDPKEGWEQALREFGEVGVKVVRSDGPEVARVRA
;
A
#
# COMPACT_ATOMS: atom_id res chain seq x y z
N MET A 1 4.54 13.63 14.67
CA MET A 1 3.95 12.77 15.71
C MET A 1 4.57 11.38 15.61
N LYS A 2 5.16 10.88 16.71
CA LYS A 2 5.66 9.50 16.84
C LYS A 2 4.55 8.54 17.36
N ASN A 3 3.27 8.95 17.29
CA ASN A 3 2.18 8.43 18.12
C ASN A 3 1.06 7.77 17.29
N GLY A 4 1.34 7.32 16.06
CA GLY A 4 0.38 6.48 15.32
C GLY A 4 0.32 5.09 15.97
N SER A 5 -0.83 4.42 15.91
CA SER A 5 -1.00 3.09 16.51
C SER A 5 -0.17 1.99 15.84
N LEU A 6 0.26 2.23 14.60
CA LEU A 6 1.21 1.43 13.83
C LEU A 6 2.32 2.33 13.25
N ALA A 7 3.03 3.05 14.11
CA ALA A 7 4.06 3.99 13.68
C ALA A 7 5.28 3.27 13.08
N VAL A 8 5.59 3.56 11.81
CA VAL A 8 6.84 3.10 11.16
C VAL A 8 8.00 4.01 11.54
N GLU A 9 9.11 3.43 11.97
CA GLU A 9 10.30 4.18 12.36
C GLU A 9 10.84 5.04 11.20
N GLY A 10 11.10 6.32 11.48
CA GLY A 10 11.55 7.27 10.46
C GLY A 10 10.51 7.59 9.37
N GLY A 11 9.28 7.06 9.45
CA GLY A 11 8.28 7.17 8.38
C GLY A 11 7.84 8.59 8.06
N ARG A 12 7.99 9.55 8.97
CA ARG A 12 7.69 10.98 8.70
C ARG A 12 8.83 11.71 7.99
N ALA A 13 10.06 11.16 8.03
CA ALA A 13 11.24 11.79 7.46
C ALA A 13 11.28 11.74 5.92
N ILE A 14 10.47 10.87 5.30
CA ILE A 14 10.37 10.77 3.82
C ILE A 14 9.43 11.83 3.22
N ALA A 15 8.62 12.53 4.02
CA ALA A 15 7.64 13.48 3.53
C ALA A 15 8.23 14.61 2.65
N PRO A 16 9.39 15.22 2.99
CA PRO A 16 10.02 16.21 2.10
C PRO A 16 10.40 15.63 0.73
N ILE A 17 10.88 14.39 0.68
CA ILE A 17 11.25 13.72 -0.58
C ILE A 17 10.00 13.44 -1.42
N ILE A 18 8.94 12.93 -0.79
CA ILE A 18 7.64 12.72 -1.46
C ILE A 18 7.09 14.04 -2.01
N ASN A 19 7.16 15.12 -1.24
CA ASN A 19 6.70 16.45 -1.70
C ASN A 19 7.51 16.95 -2.91
N ASN A 20 8.81 16.70 -2.95
CA ASN A 20 9.63 17.02 -4.13
C ASN A 20 9.19 16.21 -5.36
N LEU A 21 8.93 14.92 -5.19
CA LEU A 21 8.43 14.05 -6.26
C LEU A 21 7.04 14.50 -6.76
N LEU A 22 6.13 14.85 -5.85
CA LEU A 22 4.80 15.37 -6.20
C LEU A 22 4.86 16.69 -6.99
N ASN A 23 5.93 17.48 -6.84
CA ASN A 23 6.12 18.71 -7.59
C ASN A 23 6.72 18.51 -8.99
N LEU A 24 7.19 17.31 -9.34
CA LEU A 24 7.76 17.05 -10.66
C LEU A 24 6.67 17.16 -11.74
N PRO A 25 6.91 17.88 -12.85
CA PRO A 25 5.86 18.29 -13.78
C PRO A 25 5.32 17.15 -14.64
N SER A 26 6.15 16.18 -15.04
CA SER A 26 5.80 15.21 -16.07
C SER A 26 5.03 13.99 -15.56
N PHE A 27 4.68 13.94 -14.26
CA PHE A 27 3.73 12.95 -13.77
C PHE A 27 2.34 13.22 -14.34
N ALA A 28 1.86 12.28 -15.19
CA ALA A 28 0.54 12.33 -15.80
C ALA A 28 -0.61 12.26 -14.77
N ILE A 29 -0.35 11.63 -13.61
CA ILE A 29 -1.28 11.52 -12.50
C ILE A 29 -0.52 11.23 -11.19
N ARG A 30 -1.03 11.77 -10.08
CA ARG A 30 -0.52 11.57 -8.72
C ARG A 30 -1.62 10.94 -7.87
N ILE A 31 -1.40 9.71 -7.42
CA ILE A 31 -2.38 8.93 -6.67
C ILE A 31 -1.88 8.76 -5.24
N GLY A 32 -2.66 9.24 -4.28
CA GLY A 32 -2.50 8.89 -2.87
C GLY A 32 -3.31 7.65 -2.55
N THR A 33 -2.82 6.84 -1.63
CA THR A 33 -3.56 5.69 -1.10
C THR A 33 -3.71 5.83 0.41
N GLN A 34 -4.82 5.32 0.94
CA GLN A 34 -5.18 5.46 2.33
C GLN A 34 -5.74 4.12 2.83
N ASP A 35 -5.12 3.53 3.84
CA ASP A 35 -5.78 2.45 4.58
C ASP A 35 -7.02 3.00 5.26
N TRP A 36 -8.13 2.31 5.09
CA TRP A 36 -9.45 2.79 5.48
C TRP A 36 -10.30 1.65 6.02
N HIS A 37 -9.87 1.13 7.15
CA HIS A 37 -10.40 -0.11 7.71
C HIS A 37 -11.70 0.11 8.50
N PRO A 38 -12.70 -0.79 8.39
CA PRO A 38 -13.72 -0.96 9.41
C PRO A 38 -13.10 -1.29 10.77
N SER A 39 -13.78 -0.95 11.87
CA SER A 39 -13.26 -1.26 13.21
C SER A 39 -13.17 -2.76 13.51
N ASP A 40 -13.98 -3.57 12.82
CA ASP A 40 -14.04 -5.03 12.90
C ASP A 40 -13.16 -5.76 11.85
N HIS A 41 -12.26 -5.03 11.16
CA HIS A 41 -11.42 -5.59 10.11
C HIS A 41 -10.60 -6.81 10.58
N ILE A 42 -10.53 -7.84 9.73
CA ILE A 42 -9.90 -9.13 10.04
C ILE A 42 -8.42 -9.02 10.38
N SER A 43 -7.73 -7.97 9.94
CA SER A 43 -6.31 -7.81 10.24
C SER A 43 -6.03 -7.31 11.66
N PHE A 44 -7.03 -6.83 12.40
CA PHE A 44 -6.82 -6.31 13.74
C PHE A 44 -6.83 -7.40 14.79
N ALA A 45 -5.76 -7.46 15.58
CA ALA A 45 -5.63 -8.44 16.65
C ALA A 45 -6.77 -8.36 17.68
N ALA A 46 -7.29 -7.15 17.93
CA ALA A 46 -8.42 -6.94 18.85
C ALA A 46 -9.71 -7.68 18.46
N ASN A 47 -9.85 -8.09 17.19
CA ASN A 47 -11.02 -8.79 16.66
C ASN A 47 -10.89 -10.33 16.73
N HIS A 48 -9.81 -10.84 17.34
CA HIS A 48 -9.55 -12.26 17.47
C HIS A 48 -9.44 -12.70 18.95
N PRO A 49 -9.81 -13.95 19.27
CA PRO A 49 -9.77 -14.45 20.63
C PRO A 49 -8.33 -14.72 21.10
N SER A 50 -8.09 -14.47 22.39
CA SER A 50 -6.85 -14.89 23.06
C SER A 50 -6.70 -16.41 23.08
N PRO A 51 -5.48 -16.96 23.05
CA PRO A 51 -4.19 -16.27 23.15
C PRO A 51 -3.58 -15.84 21.79
N ASN A 52 -4.23 -16.19 20.67
CA ASN A 52 -3.69 -16.00 19.31
C ASN A 52 -4.08 -14.64 18.72
N ASN A 53 -4.02 -13.59 19.53
CA ASN A 53 -4.48 -12.24 19.19
C ASN A 53 -3.46 -11.16 19.56
N LYS A 54 -2.17 -11.49 19.49
CA LYS A 54 -1.08 -10.56 19.76
C LYS A 54 -0.67 -9.83 18.47
N PRO A 55 -0.74 -8.48 18.43
CA PRO A 55 -0.21 -7.70 17.31
C PRO A 55 1.23 -8.07 16.97
N PHE A 56 1.59 -8.02 15.69
CA PHE A 56 2.91 -8.34 15.11
C PHE A 56 3.34 -9.81 15.20
N GLU A 57 2.85 -10.56 16.19
CA GLU A 57 3.25 -11.95 16.46
C GLU A 57 2.24 -12.97 15.90
N SER A 58 0.95 -12.75 16.13
CA SER A 58 -0.08 -13.74 15.83
C SER A 58 -0.48 -13.74 14.36
N PHE A 59 -0.84 -14.93 13.87
CA PHE A 59 -1.40 -15.14 12.55
C PHE A 59 -2.72 -15.90 12.65
N ILE A 60 -3.63 -15.57 11.75
CA ILE A 60 -4.86 -16.34 11.53
C ILE A 60 -4.90 -16.86 10.10
N GLN A 61 -5.67 -17.92 9.87
CA GLN A 61 -5.99 -18.35 8.52
C GLN A 61 -7.17 -17.53 8.02
N MET A 62 -6.92 -16.68 7.04
CA MET A 62 -7.93 -15.88 6.38
C MET A 62 -8.47 -16.67 5.19
N ASN A 63 -9.79 -16.72 5.03
CA ASN A 63 -10.44 -17.38 3.90
C ASN A 63 -10.71 -16.37 2.77
N ASN A 64 -10.69 -16.83 1.53
CA ASN A 64 -11.05 -15.99 0.39
C ASN A 64 -12.55 -15.61 0.47
N PRO A 65 -12.91 -14.31 0.48
CA PRO A 65 -14.31 -13.89 0.56
C PRO A 65 -15.10 -14.04 -0.75
N ALA A 66 -14.44 -14.47 -1.83
CA ALA A 66 -15.06 -14.62 -3.14
C ALA A 66 -15.99 -15.86 -3.21
N PRO A 67 -17.21 -15.72 -3.77
CA PRO A 67 -18.15 -16.84 -3.88
C PRO A 67 -17.55 -18.06 -4.57
N GLY A 68 -17.62 -19.21 -3.90
CA GLY A 68 -17.11 -20.50 -4.41
C GLY A 68 -15.60 -20.70 -4.24
N LYS A 69 -14.88 -19.74 -3.67
CA LYS A 69 -13.44 -19.81 -3.39
C LYS A 69 -13.10 -19.88 -1.90
N GLU A 70 -14.09 -20.06 -1.03
CA GLU A 70 -13.93 -19.98 0.43
C GLU A 70 -12.96 -21.03 1.01
N HIS A 71 -12.62 -22.04 0.22
CA HIS A 71 -11.61 -23.05 0.53
C HIS A 71 -10.16 -22.56 0.35
N GLU A 72 -9.94 -21.49 -0.42
CA GLU A 72 -8.63 -20.85 -0.56
C GLU A 72 -8.32 -20.07 0.73
N THR A 73 -7.17 -20.34 1.32
CA THR A 73 -6.75 -19.68 2.58
C THR A 73 -5.36 -19.08 2.46
N LYS A 74 -5.12 -18.01 3.22
CA LYS A 74 -3.82 -17.37 3.36
C LYS A 74 -3.55 -16.99 4.82
N PRO A 75 -2.29 -17.09 5.29
CA PRO A 75 -1.94 -16.57 6.59
C PRO A 75 -2.05 -15.04 6.60
N GLN A 76 -2.77 -14.50 7.59
CA GLN A 76 -2.88 -13.07 7.84
C GLN A 76 -2.18 -12.74 9.16
N ARG A 77 -1.16 -11.89 9.11
CA ARG A 77 -0.53 -11.32 10.31
C ARG A 77 -1.51 -10.37 10.99
N LEU A 78 -1.61 -10.44 12.31
CA LEU A 78 -2.46 -9.54 13.07
C LEU A 78 -1.70 -8.25 13.44
N TRP A 79 -2.37 -7.12 13.29
CA TRP A 79 -1.88 -5.78 13.54
C TRP A 79 -2.57 -5.14 14.75
N PRO A 80 -1.97 -4.11 15.38
CA PRO A 80 -2.75 -3.25 16.27
C PRO A 80 -3.88 -2.58 15.47
N VAL A 81 -4.93 -2.11 16.12
CA VAL A 81 -5.98 -1.32 15.45
C VAL A 81 -5.33 -0.06 14.87
N HIS A 82 -5.46 0.16 13.56
CA HIS A 82 -4.85 1.28 12.84
C HIS A 82 -5.73 1.73 11.69
N CYS A 83 -5.55 2.96 11.23
CA CYS A 83 -6.22 3.50 10.04
C CYS A 83 -7.75 3.24 9.98
N VAL A 84 -8.41 3.27 11.15
CA VAL A 84 -9.86 3.06 11.22
C VAL A 84 -10.57 4.19 10.49
N ALA A 85 -11.51 3.83 9.62
CA ALA A 85 -12.29 4.74 8.80
C ALA A 85 -12.86 5.91 9.61
N SER A 86 -12.74 7.11 9.06
CA SER A 86 -13.24 8.37 9.64
C SER A 86 -12.62 8.74 11.00
N THR A 87 -11.44 8.19 11.32
CA THR A 87 -10.65 8.61 12.48
C THR A 87 -9.42 9.38 12.06
N LYS A 88 -8.87 10.18 12.98
CA LYS A 88 -7.60 10.89 12.78
C LYS A 88 -6.43 9.95 12.43
N GLY A 89 -6.47 8.70 12.89
CA GLY A 89 -5.45 7.71 12.60
C GLY A 89 -5.39 7.28 11.13
N ALA A 90 -6.47 7.47 10.38
CA ALA A 90 -6.51 7.17 8.96
C ALA A 90 -6.10 8.36 8.08
N GLU A 91 -6.16 9.60 8.58
CA GLU A 91 -5.88 10.81 7.78
C GLU A 91 -4.47 10.82 7.16
N ILE A 92 -4.37 11.31 5.91
CA ILE A 92 -3.08 11.63 5.30
C ILE A 92 -2.38 12.71 6.15
N ILE A 93 -1.09 12.52 6.40
CA ILE A 93 -0.33 13.47 7.23
C ILE A 93 -0.40 14.89 6.65
N PRO A 94 -0.47 15.93 7.50
CA PRO A 94 -0.58 17.32 7.04
C PRO A 94 0.51 17.73 6.05
N GLU A 95 1.74 17.21 6.22
CA GLU A 95 2.88 17.51 5.37
C GLU A 95 2.68 17.14 3.89
N ILE A 96 1.88 16.10 3.62
CA ILE A 96 1.51 15.69 2.25
C ILE A 96 0.18 16.34 1.86
N ALA A 97 -0.82 16.30 2.75
CA ALA A 97 -2.16 16.81 2.47
C ALA A 97 -2.17 18.30 2.08
N SER A 98 -1.33 19.11 2.72
CA SER A 98 -1.24 20.56 2.44
C SER A 98 -0.69 20.90 1.06
N THR A 99 -0.07 19.95 0.35
CA THR A 99 0.44 20.19 -1.00
C THR A 99 -0.68 20.33 -2.03
N ASN A 100 -1.84 19.71 -1.77
CA ASN A 100 -2.96 19.62 -2.71
C ASN A 100 -2.54 19.13 -4.11
N LYS A 101 -1.56 18.21 -4.16
CA LYS A 101 -0.99 17.67 -5.42
C LYS A 101 -1.56 16.31 -5.82
N LEU A 102 -2.38 15.68 -4.97
CA LEU A 102 -2.95 14.37 -5.28
C LEU A 102 -4.18 14.56 -6.17
N ASP A 103 -4.18 13.93 -7.34
CA ASP A 103 -5.31 13.94 -8.27
C ASP A 103 -6.40 12.96 -7.82
N ILE A 104 -5.99 11.87 -7.17
CA ILE A 104 -6.87 10.82 -6.61
C ILE A 104 -6.36 10.45 -5.22
N LEU A 105 -7.29 10.19 -4.31
CA LEU A 105 -7.03 9.57 -3.02
C LEU A 105 -7.87 8.29 -2.91
N ALA A 106 -7.23 7.14 -3.12
CA ALA A 106 -7.89 5.83 -3.10
C ALA A 106 -7.85 5.21 -1.71
N LYS A 107 -9.02 4.83 -1.18
CA LYS A 107 -9.17 4.15 0.11
C LYS A 107 -9.17 2.65 -0.11
N LYS A 108 -8.33 1.92 0.62
CA LYS A 108 -8.18 0.46 0.53
C LYS A 108 -8.31 -0.23 1.88
N GLY A 109 -8.49 -1.55 1.87
CA GLY A 109 -8.69 -2.34 3.08
C GLY A 109 -10.09 -2.14 3.70
N MET A 110 -11.08 -1.84 2.87
CA MET A 110 -12.43 -1.51 3.31
C MET A 110 -13.32 -2.75 3.58
N ASP A 111 -12.99 -3.93 3.04
CA ASP A 111 -13.75 -5.16 3.29
C ASP A 111 -13.27 -5.80 4.59
N THR A 112 -14.16 -5.92 5.58
CA THR A 112 -13.81 -6.45 6.90
C THR A 112 -13.27 -7.88 6.88
N ARG A 113 -13.49 -8.64 5.79
CA ARG A 113 -13.18 -10.07 5.71
C ARG A 113 -11.81 -10.36 5.09
N VAL A 114 -11.17 -9.39 4.46
CA VAL A 114 -9.93 -9.63 3.69
C VAL A 114 -8.95 -8.47 3.79
N GLU A 115 -7.67 -8.78 3.94
CA GLU A 115 -6.59 -7.79 3.90
C GLU A 115 -6.34 -7.27 2.48
N MET A 116 -5.88 -6.03 2.36
CA MET A 116 -5.53 -5.40 1.09
C MET A 116 -4.32 -4.48 1.23
N TYR A 117 -3.11 -5.05 1.15
CA TYR A 117 -1.87 -4.25 1.13
C TYR A 117 -1.68 -3.49 -0.19
N SER A 118 -1.93 -4.14 -1.32
CA SER A 118 -1.85 -3.51 -2.63
C SER A 118 -3.07 -2.64 -2.87
N VAL A 119 -2.91 -1.48 -3.51
CA VAL A 119 -4.07 -0.71 -4.00
C VAL A 119 -4.72 -1.36 -5.26
N PHE A 120 -4.03 -2.31 -5.90
CA PHE A 120 -4.51 -2.96 -7.12
C PHE A 120 -5.46 -4.13 -6.87
N SER A 121 -5.29 -4.86 -5.76
CA SER A 121 -6.10 -6.05 -5.47
C SER A 121 -5.99 -6.48 -4.00
N ASP A 122 -6.99 -7.21 -3.51
CA ASP A 122 -6.97 -7.78 -2.15
C ASP A 122 -5.91 -8.90 -2.02
N ALA A 123 -5.74 -9.44 -0.81
CA ALA A 123 -4.77 -10.50 -0.53
C ALA A 123 -4.95 -11.76 -1.39
N PHE A 124 -6.12 -11.99 -1.99
CA PHE A 124 -6.41 -13.11 -2.88
C PHE A 124 -6.41 -12.74 -4.37
N GLN A 125 -6.11 -11.49 -4.72
CA GLN A 125 -6.20 -10.96 -6.09
C GLN A 125 -7.61 -11.09 -6.67
N ASN A 126 -8.64 -10.90 -5.85
CA ASN A 126 -10.02 -10.88 -6.35
C ASN A 126 -10.28 -9.60 -7.14
N MET A 127 -10.46 -9.76 -8.45
CA MET A 127 -10.73 -8.66 -9.38
C MET A 127 -12.19 -8.60 -9.85
N ASP A 128 -13.06 -9.47 -9.32
CA ASP A 128 -14.49 -9.38 -9.61
C ASP A 128 -15.02 -8.02 -9.12
N PRO A 129 -15.66 -7.21 -9.98
CA PRO A 129 -16.07 -5.87 -9.60
C PRO A 129 -16.99 -5.83 -8.38
N SER A 130 -17.80 -6.87 -8.12
CA SER A 130 -18.71 -6.93 -6.97
C SER A 130 -18.01 -7.13 -5.62
N LEU A 131 -16.76 -7.59 -5.64
CA LEU A 131 -15.90 -7.75 -4.47
C LEU A 131 -14.85 -6.65 -4.41
N HIS A 132 -14.24 -6.32 -5.55
CA HIS A 132 -13.13 -5.38 -5.61
C HIS A 132 -13.51 -4.01 -5.05
N HIS A 133 -14.70 -3.50 -5.37
CA HIS A 133 -15.19 -2.22 -4.85
C HIS A 133 -15.44 -2.22 -3.33
N LYS A 134 -15.55 -3.40 -2.71
CA LYS A 134 -15.69 -3.52 -1.25
C LYS A 134 -14.36 -3.35 -0.57
N SER A 135 -13.26 -3.70 -1.24
CA SER A 135 -11.92 -3.62 -0.70
C SER A 135 -11.23 -2.29 -1.02
N VAL A 136 -11.50 -1.69 -2.19
CA VAL A 136 -10.95 -0.39 -2.63
C VAL A 136 -12.00 0.46 -3.36
N ASP A 137 -12.00 1.78 -3.16
CA ASP A 137 -12.99 2.70 -3.74
C ASP A 137 -12.63 3.27 -5.12
N ALA A 138 -11.50 2.84 -5.70
CA ALA A 138 -11.01 3.30 -6.99
C ALA A 138 -10.35 2.16 -7.79
N ASP A 139 -10.65 2.08 -9.09
CA ASP A 139 -9.95 1.18 -10.01
C ASP A 139 -8.67 1.84 -10.52
N ILE A 140 -7.56 1.55 -9.85
CA ILE A 140 -6.25 2.12 -10.17
C ILE A 140 -5.75 1.62 -11.53
N THR A 141 -6.03 0.38 -11.91
CA THR A 141 -5.58 -0.17 -13.19
C THR A 141 -6.25 0.56 -14.35
N ALA A 142 -7.57 0.69 -14.31
CA ALA A 142 -8.33 1.41 -15.32
C ALA A 142 -7.93 2.89 -15.37
N THR A 143 -7.73 3.51 -14.21
CA THR A 143 -7.28 4.91 -14.11
C THR A 143 -5.93 5.13 -14.80
N LEU A 144 -4.92 4.32 -14.48
CA LEU A 144 -3.57 4.45 -15.05
C LEU A 144 -3.59 4.20 -16.57
N ARG A 145 -4.33 3.18 -17.03
CA ARG A 145 -4.49 2.88 -18.46
C ARG A 145 -5.22 4.01 -19.19
N GLY A 146 -6.27 4.57 -18.61
CA GLY A 146 -7.00 5.71 -19.19
C GLY A 146 -6.16 6.97 -19.34
N LYS A 147 -5.05 7.08 -18.59
CA LYS A 147 -4.05 8.16 -18.71
C LYS A 147 -2.83 7.78 -19.55
N ASN A 148 -2.84 6.62 -20.22
CA ASN A 148 -1.71 6.07 -20.98
C ASN A 148 -0.42 5.99 -20.14
N VAL A 149 -0.54 5.72 -18.84
CA VAL A 149 0.61 5.56 -17.96
C VAL A 149 1.34 4.26 -18.32
N THR A 150 2.65 4.35 -18.46
CA THR A 150 3.54 3.20 -18.74
C THR A 150 4.49 2.89 -17.60
N ASP A 151 4.78 3.87 -16.74
CA ASP A 151 5.72 3.79 -15.64
C ASP A 151 5.02 4.27 -14.37
N VAL A 152 5.20 3.53 -13.27
CA VAL A 152 4.72 3.92 -11.95
C VAL A 152 5.90 4.03 -10.99
N PHE A 153 5.91 5.09 -10.18
CA PHE A 153 6.89 5.32 -9.13
C PHE A 153 6.17 5.23 -7.78
N ILE A 154 6.51 4.23 -6.99
CA ILE A 154 5.89 3.91 -5.71
C ILE A 154 6.78 4.41 -4.57
N VAL A 155 6.17 5.15 -3.64
CA VAL A 155 6.79 5.74 -2.46
C VAL A 155 5.88 5.56 -1.25
N GLY A 156 6.37 5.88 -0.05
CA GLY A 156 5.57 5.89 1.16
C GLY A 156 5.82 4.69 2.07
N LEU A 157 4.76 4.18 2.69
CA LEU A 157 4.85 3.21 3.78
C LEU A 157 3.87 2.03 3.54
N ALA A 158 4.18 0.82 3.98
CA ALA A 158 5.50 0.33 4.39
C ALA A 158 6.22 -0.37 3.23
N GLY A 159 7.54 -0.23 3.15
CA GLY A 159 8.40 -0.79 2.10
C GLY A 159 8.25 -2.30 1.89
N ASP A 160 8.00 -3.02 2.97
CA ASP A 160 7.83 -4.47 3.08
C ASP A 160 6.35 -4.93 3.00
N TYR A 161 5.40 -3.99 2.93
CA TYR A 161 3.96 -4.26 2.85
C TYR A 161 3.30 -3.47 1.71
N CYS A 162 2.58 -2.38 2.00
CA CYS A 162 1.76 -1.68 1.01
C CYS A 162 2.57 -1.21 -0.21
N VAL A 163 3.79 -0.72 0.00
CA VAL A 163 4.70 -0.38 -1.12
C VAL A 163 5.08 -1.65 -1.89
N LYS A 164 5.48 -2.72 -1.19
CA LYS A 164 5.87 -3.99 -1.79
C LYS A 164 4.79 -4.56 -2.70
N TYR A 165 3.62 -4.82 -2.13
CA TYR A 165 2.52 -5.45 -2.84
C TYR A 165 1.97 -4.57 -3.96
N THR A 166 1.92 -3.24 -3.77
CA THR A 166 1.54 -2.31 -4.84
C THR A 166 2.53 -2.33 -6.00
N ALA A 167 3.84 -2.33 -5.72
CA ALA A 167 4.86 -2.35 -6.76
C ALA A 167 4.85 -3.66 -7.56
N ILE A 168 4.69 -4.79 -6.86
CA ILE A 168 4.58 -6.13 -7.48
C ILE A 168 3.33 -6.23 -8.34
N ASP A 169 2.17 -5.80 -7.83
CA ASP A 169 0.92 -5.89 -8.59
C ASP A 169 0.90 -4.94 -9.79
N ALA A 170 1.53 -3.76 -9.68
CA ALA A 170 1.71 -2.88 -10.82
C ALA A 170 2.54 -3.54 -11.93
N ALA A 171 3.62 -4.25 -11.57
CA ALA A 171 4.44 -5.00 -12.53
C ALA A 171 3.63 -6.11 -13.20
N LYS A 172 2.86 -6.89 -12.42
CA LYS A 172 1.94 -7.92 -12.95
C LYS A 172 0.85 -7.35 -13.85
N ALA A 173 0.38 -6.14 -13.57
CA ALA A 173 -0.61 -5.43 -14.39
C ALA A 173 -0.02 -4.84 -15.70
N GLY A 174 1.30 -4.95 -15.89
CA GLY A 174 2.01 -4.58 -17.12
C GLY A 174 2.70 -3.21 -17.08
N PHE A 175 2.75 -2.54 -15.92
CA PHE A 175 3.44 -1.26 -15.78
C PHE A 175 4.93 -1.46 -15.46
N ARG A 176 5.79 -0.56 -15.97
CA ARG A 176 7.18 -0.48 -15.48
C ARG A 176 7.16 0.06 -14.06
N SER A 177 7.48 -0.80 -13.10
CA SER A 177 7.31 -0.50 -11.68
C SER A 177 8.63 -0.12 -11.02
N TYR A 178 8.65 1.04 -10.38
CA TYR A 178 9.83 1.61 -9.72
C TYR A 178 9.53 1.93 -8.25
N VAL A 179 10.32 1.39 -7.33
CA VAL A 179 10.26 1.78 -5.90
C VAL A 179 11.36 2.79 -5.64
N VAL A 180 11.00 3.98 -5.13
CA VAL A 180 11.98 5.05 -4.85
C VAL A 180 12.48 4.90 -3.41
N GLU A 181 13.63 4.25 -3.22
CA GLU A 181 14.10 3.71 -1.94
C GLU A 181 14.23 4.77 -0.83
N ASP A 182 14.71 5.96 -1.17
CA ASP A 182 14.95 7.04 -0.23
C ASP A 182 13.65 7.71 0.22
N ALA A 183 12.57 7.47 -0.52
CA ALA A 183 11.19 7.88 -0.22
C ALA A 183 10.35 6.74 0.40
N VAL A 184 10.97 5.70 0.96
CA VAL A 184 10.30 4.53 1.57
C VAL A 184 10.84 4.23 2.98
N ARG A 185 9.99 3.77 3.89
CA ARG A 185 10.39 3.10 5.15
C ARG A 185 9.55 1.85 5.38
N SER A 186 10.12 0.87 6.06
CA SER A 186 9.53 -0.46 6.27
C SER A 186 9.15 -0.67 7.73
N VAL A 187 8.15 -1.52 7.98
CA VAL A 187 7.82 -1.97 9.34
C VAL A 187 8.97 -2.79 9.89
N ASP A 188 9.50 -3.72 9.09
CA ASP A 188 10.76 -4.40 9.35
C ASP A 188 11.84 -3.91 8.36
N PRO A 189 12.70 -2.98 8.78
CA PRO A 189 13.74 -2.41 7.92
C PRO A 189 14.89 -3.37 7.61
N LYS A 190 14.94 -4.56 8.24
CA LYS A 190 15.96 -5.58 7.98
C LYS A 190 15.38 -6.69 7.13
N GLU A 191 14.89 -7.75 7.75
CA GLU A 191 14.53 -9.00 7.06
C GLU A 191 13.36 -8.77 6.09
N GLY A 192 12.34 -8.03 6.53
CA GLY A 192 11.19 -7.65 5.69
C GLY A 192 11.59 -6.84 4.45
N TRP A 193 12.46 -5.85 4.60
CA TRP A 193 12.95 -5.07 3.45
C TRP A 193 13.85 -5.90 2.52
N GLU A 194 14.78 -6.69 3.06
CA GLU A 194 15.62 -7.59 2.25
C GLU A 194 14.78 -8.60 1.47
N GLN A 195 13.71 -9.12 2.08
CA GLN A 195 12.75 -9.97 1.39
C GLN A 195 12.02 -9.22 0.26
N ALA A 196 11.56 -8.00 0.51
CA ALA A 196 10.93 -7.17 -0.51
C ALA A 196 11.85 -6.96 -1.73
N LEU A 197 13.14 -6.67 -1.49
CA LEU A 197 14.14 -6.51 -2.56
C LEU A 197 14.30 -7.77 -3.41
N ARG A 198 14.27 -8.96 -2.80
CA ARG A 198 14.32 -10.24 -3.54
C ARG A 198 13.08 -10.43 -4.40
N GLU A 199 11.90 -10.27 -3.80
CA GLU A 199 10.61 -10.41 -4.50
C GLU A 199 10.47 -9.38 -5.65
N PHE A 200 11.00 -8.17 -5.49
CA PHE A 200 11.07 -7.18 -6.57
C PHE A 200 11.88 -7.68 -7.77
N GLY A 201 13.05 -8.27 -7.51
CA GLY A 201 13.90 -8.82 -8.57
C GLY A 201 13.23 -9.94 -9.36
N GLU A 202 12.41 -10.77 -8.71
CA GLU A 202 11.70 -11.90 -9.34
C GLU A 202 10.64 -11.45 -10.36
N VAL A 203 10.03 -10.28 -10.17
CA VAL A 203 8.95 -9.76 -11.02
C VAL A 203 9.35 -8.50 -11.81
N GLY A 204 10.62 -8.13 -11.77
CA GLY A 204 11.16 -7.01 -12.56
C GLY A 204 10.85 -5.60 -12.01
N VAL A 205 10.45 -5.48 -10.75
CA VAL A 205 10.36 -4.19 -10.07
C VAL A 205 11.76 -3.63 -9.85
N LYS A 206 11.99 -2.38 -10.22
CA LYS A 206 13.28 -1.71 -10.07
C LYS A 206 13.30 -0.84 -8.82
N VAL A 207 14.35 -0.96 -8.02
CA VAL A 207 14.60 -0.06 -6.90
C VAL A 207 15.52 1.06 -7.37
N VAL A 208 15.09 2.30 -7.19
CA VAL A 208 15.75 3.50 -7.70
C VAL A 208 15.82 4.57 -6.61
N ARG A 209 16.55 5.65 -6.86
CA ARG A 209 16.64 6.80 -5.97
C ARG A 209 15.94 8.02 -6.54
N SER A 210 15.47 8.93 -5.68
CA SER A 210 14.79 10.17 -6.09
C SER A 210 15.70 11.11 -6.91
N ASP A 211 17.02 10.96 -6.77
CA ASP A 211 18.06 11.64 -7.54
C ASP A 211 18.58 10.83 -8.74
N GLY A 212 18.04 9.63 -8.97
CA GLY A 212 18.46 8.71 -10.01
C GLY A 212 17.96 9.05 -11.42
N PRO A 213 18.55 8.41 -12.46
CA PRO A 213 18.24 8.70 -13.86
C PRO A 213 16.80 8.35 -14.25
N GLU A 214 16.18 7.34 -13.63
CA GLU A 214 14.80 6.98 -13.91
C GLU A 214 13.82 8.08 -13.49
N VAL A 215 14.04 8.70 -12.34
CA VAL A 215 13.23 9.82 -11.83
C VAL A 215 13.55 11.10 -12.62
N ALA A 216 14.77 11.26 -13.14
CA ALA A 216 15.11 12.39 -13.98
C ALA A 216 14.21 12.51 -15.23
N ARG A 217 13.69 11.38 -15.75
CA ARG A 217 12.77 11.34 -16.91
C ARG A 217 11.46 12.08 -16.69
N VAL A 218 11.04 12.28 -15.42
CA VAL A 218 9.79 12.98 -15.07
C VAL A 218 10.03 14.40 -14.54
N ARG A 219 11.25 14.93 -14.67
CA ARG A 219 11.58 16.32 -14.31
C ARG A 219 11.34 17.33 -15.44
N ALA A 220 11.20 16.86 -16.68
CA ALA A 220 11.23 17.68 -17.90
C ALA A 220 9.83 18.08 -18.40
#